data_AF-G6AHE9-F1
#
_entry.id   AF-G6AHE9-F1
#
_cell.length_a   1.000
_cell.length_b   1.000
_cell.length_c   1.000
_cell.angle_alpha   90.00
_cell.angle_beta   90.00
_cell.angle_gamma   90.00
#
_symmetry.space_group_name_H-M   'P 1'
#
loop_
_entity.id
_entity.type
_entity.pdbx_description
1 polymer ?
#
loop_
_entity_poly.entity_id
_entity_poly.type
_entity_poly.pdbx_seq_one_letter_code
_entity_poly.pdbx_strand_id
1 'polypeptide(L)'
;MCQFIETIRVKDGRIFNLTYHEERMNRTRKEVWGKTDWLKITDVWSPEELPLECSKLRFVYDEAGIHDLTCTPYTRKKILSLRLVYDNNITYPYKSVDRSMLNELKKQQGDCDEILIIRDNHLTDTSYTNVALYDGQQWFTPSTPLLPGTMRQSLLDKGILQERKILVSDIPQYQQISLFNAMMELGEVVLPVKNIL
;
A
#
# COMPACT_ATOMS: atom_id res chain seq x y z
N MET A 1 3.14 23.47 0.78
CA MET A 1 1.79 22.93 0.99
C MET A 1 1.89 21.41 0.94
N CYS A 2 1.36 20.68 1.92
CA CYS A 2 1.40 19.21 1.91
C CYS A 2 0.41 18.68 0.88
N GLN A 3 0.83 17.72 0.05
CA GLN A 3 -0.03 17.06 -0.93
C GLN A 3 -0.03 15.56 -0.70
N PHE A 4 -1.19 14.96 -0.81
CA PHE A 4 -1.40 13.52 -0.66
C PHE A 4 -1.95 12.93 -1.94
N ILE A 5 -1.88 11.62 -2.06
CA ILE A 5 -2.19 10.91 -3.30
C ILE A 5 -2.99 9.65 -3.00
N GLU A 6 -3.98 9.39 -3.83
CA GLU A 6 -4.68 8.13 -3.88
C GLU A 6 -4.41 7.39 -5.19
N THR A 7 -4.48 6.07 -5.13
CA THR A 7 -4.28 5.19 -6.28
C THR A 7 -5.21 4.00 -6.11
N ILE A 8 -6.18 3.87 -7.00
CA ILE A 8 -7.31 2.97 -6.92
C ILE A 8 -7.35 2.10 -8.17
N ARG A 9 -7.63 0.81 -7.99
CA ARG A 9 -7.82 -0.11 -9.11
C ARG A 9 -9.22 0.05 -9.69
N VAL A 10 -9.28 0.19 -11.00
CA VAL A 10 -10.51 0.12 -11.79
C VAL A 10 -10.39 -1.07 -12.73
N LYS A 11 -11.37 -1.95 -12.72
CA LYS A 11 -11.39 -3.15 -13.58
C LYS A 11 -12.82 -3.64 -13.73
N ASP A 12 -13.15 -4.23 -14.88
CA ASP A 12 -14.46 -4.84 -15.14
C ASP A 12 -15.62 -3.86 -14.85
N GLY A 13 -15.41 -2.58 -15.17
CA GLY A 13 -16.40 -1.51 -14.95
C GLY A 13 -16.62 -1.15 -13.47
N ARG A 14 -15.67 -1.47 -12.57
CA ARG A 14 -15.81 -1.26 -11.11
C ARG A 14 -14.61 -0.57 -10.51
N ILE A 15 -14.87 0.28 -9.51
CA ILE A 15 -13.84 0.90 -8.66
C ILE A 15 -13.67 0.05 -7.40
N PHE A 16 -12.47 -0.46 -7.16
CA PHE A 16 -12.21 -1.37 -6.05
C PHE A 16 -11.86 -0.62 -4.77
N ASN A 17 -12.34 -1.11 -3.61
CA ASN A 17 -12.04 -0.58 -2.28
C ASN A 17 -12.33 0.92 -2.11
N LEU A 18 -13.27 1.50 -2.87
CA LEU A 18 -13.56 2.93 -2.88
C LEU A 18 -13.78 3.51 -1.48
N THR A 19 -14.62 2.87 -0.66
CA THR A 19 -14.90 3.30 0.72
C THR A 19 -13.63 3.45 1.54
N TYR A 20 -12.72 2.48 1.51
CA TYR A 20 -11.45 2.53 2.23
C TYR A 20 -10.54 3.68 1.75
N HIS A 21 -10.56 3.97 0.45
CA HIS A 21 -9.82 5.10 -0.13
C HIS A 21 -10.38 6.44 0.36
N GLU A 22 -11.70 6.60 0.34
CA GLU A 22 -12.36 7.81 0.86
C GLU A 22 -12.15 7.97 2.37
N GLU A 23 -12.20 6.89 3.15
CA GLU A 23 -11.91 6.90 4.59
C GLU A 23 -10.49 7.34 4.88
N ARG A 24 -9.48 6.78 4.20
CA ARG A 24 -8.08 7.19 4.39
C ARG A 24 -7.86 8.65 4.01
N MET A 25 -8.43 9.07 2.88
CA MET A 25 -8.34 10.45 2.41
C MET A 25 -8.95 11.40 3.43
N ASN A 26 -10.19 11.16 3.88
CA ASN A 26 -10.87 12.03 4.82
C ASN A 26 -10.26 11.99 6.23
N ARG A 27 -9.71 10.85 6.67
CA ARG A 27 -8.89 10.79 7.89
C ARG A 27 -7.67 11.71 7.79
N THR A 28 -6.94 11.63 6.68
CA THR A 28 -5.78 12.51 6.41
C THR A 28 -6.21 13.98 6.40
N ARG A 29 -7.31 14.32 5.72
CA ARG A 29 -7.86 15.69 5.68
C ARG A 29 -8.19 16.22 7.08
N LYS A 30 -8.78 15.39 7.94
CA LYS A 30 -9.11 15.73 9.32
C LYS A 30 -7.85 15.94 10.18
N GLU A 31 -6.90 15.02 10.11
CA GLU A 31 -5.68 15.03 10.93
C GLU A 31 -4.71 16.16 10.54
N VAL A 32 -4.64 16.51 9.25
CA VAL A 32 -3.69 17.50 8.73
C VAL A 32 -4.28 18.91 8.63
N TRP A 33 -5.56 19.05 8.27
CA TRP A 33 -6.21 20.35 8.03
C TRP A 33 -7.45 20.62 8.88
N GLY A 34 -7.84 19.69 9.78
CA GLY A 34 -9.04 19.86 10.60
C GLY A 34 -10.36 19.82 9.82
N LYS A 35 -10.35 19.37 8.56
CA LYS A 35 -11.57 19.27 7.73
C LYS A 35 -12.47 18.16 8.26
N THR A 36 -13.75 18.47 8.39
CA THR A 36 -14.78 17.55 8.93
C THR A 36 -15.87 17.23 7.91
N ASP A 37 -15.95 18.00 6.83
CA ASP A 37 -16.75 17.68 5.66
C ASP A 37 -16.21 16.43 4.96
N TRP A 38 -17.10 15.62 4.38
CA TRP A 38 -16.72 14.40 3.70
C TRP A 38 -16.55 14.65 2.21
N LEU A 39 -15.33 14.43 1.71
CA LEU A 39 -15.02 14.52 0.29
C LEU A 39 -15.15 13.15 -0.36
N LYS A 40 -15.95 13.04 -1.41
CA LYS A 40 -16.06 11.82 -2.22
C LYS A 40 -15.39 11.99 -3.56
N ILE A 41 -14.87 10.90 -4.08
CA ILE A 41 -14.27 10.91 -5.42
C ILE A 41 -15.36 11.07 -6.47
N THR A 42 -16.55 10.52 -6.23
CA THR A 42 -17.69 10.60 -7.17
C THR A 42 -18.20 12.03 -7.38
N ASP A 43 -17.95 12.93 -6.42
CA ASP A 43 -18.33 14.35 -6.53
C ASP A 43 -17.49 15.10 -7.59
N VAL A 44 -16.28 14.61 -7.87
CA VAL A 44 -15.33 15.23 -8.83
C VAL A 44 -15.10 14.38 -10.07
N TRP A 45 -15.43 13.08 -10.01
CA TRP A 45 -15.22 12.14 -11.10
C TRP A 45 -16.39 11.18 -11.22
N SER A 46 -17.19 11.41 -12.26
CA SER A 46 -18.35 10.58 -12.64
C SER A 46 -18.23 10.26 -14.13
N PRO A 47 -17.39 9.28 -14.53
CA PRO A 47 -17.25 8.91 -15.93
C PRO A 47 -18.54 8.22 -16.41
N GLU A 48 -18.91 8.43 -17.67
CA GLU A 48 -20.02 7.71 -18.31
C GLU A 48 -19.75 6.20 -18.36
N GLU A 49 -18.50 5.83 -18.65
CA GLU A 49 -18.04 4.44 -18.70
C GLU A 49 -16.73 4.26 -17.93
N LEU A 50 -16.64 3.15 -17.19
CA LEU A 50 -15.42 2.74 -16.50
C LEU A 50 -14.65 1.73 -17.35
N PRO A 51 -13.30 1.78 -17.35
CA PRO A 51 -12.48 0.79 -18.03
C PRO A 51 -12.84 -0.65 -17.67
N LEU A 52 -12.92 -1.50 -18.71
CA LEU A 52 -13.03 -2.96 -18.55
C LEU A 52 -11.66 -3.55 -18.20
N GLU A 53 -10.59 -3.06 -18.82
CA GLU A 53 -9.22 -3.47 -18.52
C GLU A 53 -8.73 -2.97 -17.16
N CYS A 54 -7.69 -3.61 -16.62
CA CYS A 54 -7.10 -3.20 -15.35
C CYS A 54 -6.44 -1.83 -15.51
N SER A 55 -7.01 -0.83 -14.86
CA SER A 55 -6.61 0.57 -14.90
C SER A 55 -6.33 1.11 -13.50
N LYS A 56 -5.44 2.10 -13.45
CA LYS A 56 -5.03 2.83 -12.26
C LYS A 56 -5.68 4.21 -12.29
N LEU A 57 -6.69 4.40 -11.44
CA LEU A 57 -7.20 5.73 -11.10
C LEU A 57 -6.26 6.36 -10.07
N ARG A 58 -5.65 7.48 -10.40
CA ARG A 58 -4.74 8.23 -9.53
C ARG A 58 -5.20 9.67 -9.46
N PHE A 59 -5.24 10.23 -8.26
CA PHE A 59 -5.47 11.66 -8.06
C PHE A 59 -4.64 12.17 -6.89
N VAL A 60 -4.33 13.46 -6.92
CA VAL A 60 -3.69 14.20 -5.84
C VAL A 60 -4.76 14.98 -5.09
N TYR A 61 -4.55 15.24 -3.80
CA TYR A 61 -5.40 16.14 -3.06
C TYR A 61 -4.59 16.96 -2.06
N ASP A 62 -5.08 18.16 -1.80
CA ASP A 62 -4.62 19.04 -0.73
C ASP A 62 -5.82 19.64 0.02
N GLU A 63 -5.59 20.73 0.76
CA GLU A 63 -6.63 21.41 1.52
C GLU A 63 -7.79 21.91 0.62
N ALA A 64 -7.51 22.25 -0.63
CA ALA A 64 -8.48 22.82 -1.57
C ALA A 64 -9.38 21.77 -2.23
N GLY A 65 -8.97 20.49 -2.27
CA GLY A 65 -9.75 19.42 -2.87
C GLY A 65 -8.91 18.41 -3.65
N ILE A 66 -9.55 17.72 -4.60
CA ILE A 66 -8.95 16.73 -5.48
C ILE A 66 -8.52 17.38 -6.80
N HIS A 67 -7.33 17.03 -7.28
CA HIS A 67 -6.73 17.51 -8.53
C HIS A 67 -5.93 16.38 -9.20
N ASP A 68 -5.42 16.65 -10.42
CA ASP A 68 -4.55 15.74 -11.19
C ASP A 68 -5.10 14.31 -11.33
N LEU A 69 -6.42 14.21 -11.51
CA LEU A 69 -7.11 12.94 -11.66
C LEU A 69 -6.82 12.33 -13.03
N THR A 70 -6.32 11.11 -13.02
CA THR A 70 -5.94 10.35 -14.22
C THR A 70 -6.39 8.90 -14.07
N CYS A 71 -6.89 8.30 -15.15
CA CYS A 71 -7.18 6.87 -15.23
C CYS A 71 -6.40 6.28 -16.40
N THR A 72 -5.43 5.42 -16.11
CA THR A 72 -4.50 4.90 -17.13
C THR A 72 -4.39 3.38 -17.04
N PRO A 73 -4.17 2.64 -18.14
CA PRO A 73 -3.90 1.21 -18.10
C PRO A 73 -2.78 0.87 -17.11
N TYR A 74 -2.91 -0.25 -16.41
CA TYR A 74 -1.97 -0.68 -15.38
C TYR A 74 -1.30 -2.00 -15.73
N THR A 75 0.03 -1.96 -15.75
CA THR A 75 0.88 -3.16 -15.83
C THR A 75 1.69 -3.30 -14.55
N ARG A 76 1.57 -4.45 -13.90
CA ARG A 76 2.31 -4.79 -12.69
C ARG A 76 3.79 -5.03 -12.99
N LYS A 77 4.68 -4.59 -12.09
CA LYS A 77 6.10 -4.98 -12.13
C LYS A 77 6.27 -6.42 -11.66
N LYS A 78 7.20 -7.16 -12.28
CA LYS A 78 7.63 -8.46 -11.77
C LYS A 78 8.56 -8.25 -10.56
N ILE A 79 8.30 -8.94 -9.46
CA ILE A 79 9.12 -8.91 -8.24
C ILE A 79 9.36 -10.37 -7.82
N LEU A 80 10.63 -10.74 -7.72
CA LEU A 80 11.11 -12.08 -7.42
C LEU A 80 12.12 -12.12 -6.26
N SER A 81 12.63 -10.99 -5.81
CA SER A 81 13.55 -10.89 -4.68
C SER A 81 13.32 -9.63 -3.84
N LEU A 82 13.60 -9.76 -2.54
CA LEU A 82 13.49 -8.67 -1.57
C LEU A 82 14.82 -8.46 -0.85
N ARG A 83 15.24 -7.21 -0.69
CA ARG A 83 16.37 -6.82 0.17
C ARG A 83 15.85 -6.29 1.50
N LEU A 84 16.34 -6.82 2.63
CA LEU A 84 16.13 -6.21 3.94
C LEU A 84 16.86 -4.86 4.01
N VAL A 85 16.13 -3.80 4.32
CA VAL A 85 16.68 -2.45 4.48
C VAL A 85 16.25 -1.89 5.83
N TYR A 86 17.21 -1.49 6.66
CA TYR A 86 16.98 -1.06 8.03
C TYR A 86 16.95 0.46 8.12
N ASP A 87 15.90 1.01 8.72
CA ASP A 87 15.80 2.42 9.07
C ASP A 87 14.86 2.58 10.27
N ASN A 88 15.37 3.07 11.39
CA ASN A 88 14.56 3.31 12.59
C ASN A 88 13.85 4.67 12.60
N ASN A 89 14.23 5.57 11.70
CA ASN A 89 13.70 6.93 11.59
C ASN A 89 12.66 7.06 10.46
N ILE A 90 12.47 6.03 9.64
CA ILE A 90 11.50 6.05 8.55
C ILE A 90 10.08 6.32 9.06
N THR A 91 9.44 7.32 8.45
CA THR A 91 8.03 7.65 8.68
C THR A 91 7.32 7.83 7.34
N TYR A 92 6.13 7.24 7.23
CA TYR A 92 5.24 7.47 6.08
C TYR A 92 3.76 7.24 6.46
N PRO A 93 3.26 7.92 7.52
CA PRO A 93 1.94 7.64 8.09
C PRO A 93 0.79 8.01 7.14
N TYR A 94 1.06 8.95 6.22
CA TYR A 94 0.14 9.38 5.18
C TYR A 94 0.65 8.96 3.82
N LYS A 95 -0.26 8.73 2.88
CA LYS A 95 0.09 8.48 1.49
C LYS A 95 0.43 9.80 0.80
N SER A 96 1.58 10.37 1.17
CA SER A 96 2.10 11.64 0.67
C SER A 96 2.63 11.53 -0.76
N VAL A 97 2.50 12.61 -1.53
CA VAL A 97 3.18 12.74 -2.84
C VAL A 97 4.70 12.74 -2.64
N ASP A 98 5.19 13.33 -1.55
CA ASP A 98 6.61 13.27 -1.18
C ASP A 98 6.95 11.85 -0.72
N ARG A 99 7.78 11.18 -1.51
CA ARG A 99 8.26 9.81 -1.29
C ARG A 99 9.78 9.77 -1.14
N SER A 100 10.41 10.89 -0.83
CA SER A 100 11.87 11.05 -0.74
C SER A 100 12.52 9.98 0.14
N MET A 101 12.06 9.77 1.38
CA MET A 101 12.61 8.75 2.28
C MET A 101 12.47 7.33 1.71
N LEU A 102 11.28 6.96 1.21
CA LEU A 102 11.06 5.65 0.59
C LEU A 102 11.95 5.44 -0.65
N ASN A 103 12.11 6.48 -1.46
CA ASN A 103 12.96 6.44 -2.65
C ASN A 103 14.44 6.32 -2.27
N GLU A 104 14.87 6.93 -1.16
CA GLU A 104 16.25 6.81 -0.67
C GLU A 104 16.53 5.38 -0.18
N LEU A 105 15.64 4.80 0.63
CA LEU A 105 15.75 3.40 1.05
C LEU A 105 15.74 2.45 -0.15
N LYS A 106 14.91 2.73 -1.16
CA LYS A 106 14.79 1.92 -2.37
C LYS A 106 16.11 1.81 -3.15
N LYS A 107 16.99 2.81 -3.09
CA LYS A 107 18.32 2.75 -3.72
C LYS A 107 19.22 1.66 -3.11
N GLN A 108 18.92 1.19 -1.90
CA GLN A 108 19.68 0.17 -1.20
C GLN A 108 19.28 -1.27 -1.60
N GLN A 109 18.38 -1.45 -2.57
CA GLN A 109 17.93 -2.78 -3.00
C GLN A 109 19.03 -3.67 -3.61
N GLY A 110 20.12 -3.07 -4.10
CA GLY A 110 21.16 -3.79 -4.84
C GLY A 110 20.58 -4.49 -6.07
N ASP A 111 20.88 -5.78 -6.24
CA ASP A 111 20.36 -6.62 -7.33
C ASP A 111 18.94 -7.16 -7.08
N CYS A 112 18.30 -6.78 -5.97
CA CYS A 112 16.92 -7.20 -5.68
C CYS A 112 15.89 -6.33 -6.41
N ASP A 113 14.72 -6.90 -6.67
CA ASP A 113 13.62 -6.19 -7.33
C ASP A 113 12.93 -5.18 -6.41
N GLU A 114 12.86 -5.49 -5.11
CA GLU A 114 12.19 -4.67 -4.09
C GLU A 114 12.89 -4.72 -2.72
N ILE A 115 12.58 -3.76 -1.85
CA ILE A 115 13.05 -3.73 -0.46
C ILE A 115 11.94 -4.20 0.49
N LEU A 116 12.32 -4.76 1.62
CA LEU A 116 11.47 -4.98 2.78
C LEU A 116 12.04 -4.14 3.93
N ILE A 117 11.30 -3.12 4.33
CA ILE A 117 11.76 -2.10 5.28
C ILE A 117 11.60 -2.64 6.70
N ILE A 118 12.69 -2.54 7.46
CA ILE A 118 12.78 -2.96 8.86
C ILE A 118 12.93 -1.73 9.74
N ARG A 119 12.07 -1.62 10.74
CA ARG A 119 12.11 -0.57 11.78
C ARG A 119 12.11 -1.24 13.15
N ASP A 120 13.10 -0.94 13.97
CA ASP A 120 13.28 -1.51 15.31
C ASP A 120 13.24 -3.06 15.30
N ASN A 121 13.90 -3.68 14.32
CA ASN A 121 13.89 -5.13 14.04
C ASN A 121 12.53 -5.74 13.67
N HIS A 122 11.49 -4.93 13.46
CA HIS A 122 10.18 -5.37 13.00
C HIS A 122 10.04 -5.16 11.49
N LEU A 123 9.40 -6.10 10.81
CA LEU A 123 8.95 -5.91 9.44
C LEU A 123 7.91 -4.80 9.39
N THR A 124 7.92 -4.02 8.31
CA THR A 124 6.91 -2.98 8.07
C THR A 124 6.26 -3.16 6.70
N ASP A 125 6.79 -2.50 5.68
CA ASP A 125 6.28 -2.45 4.31
C ASP A 125 7.42 -2.62 3.30
N THR A 126 7.09 -2.72 2.02
CA THR A 126 8.05 -2.43 0.96
C THR A 126 8.07 -0.94 0.64
N SER A 127 8.81 -0.52 -0.39
CA SER A 127 8.72 0.87 -0.83
C SER A 127 7.31 1.28 -1.28
N TYR A 128 6.43 0.37 -1.72
CA TYR A 128 5.10 0.73 -2.25
C TYR A 128 3.95 -0.25 -1.96
N THR A 129 4.17 -1.27 -1.14
CA THR A 129 3.18 -2.30 -0.78
C THR A 129 3.18 -2.56 0.71
N ASN A 130 2.02 -2.94 1.25
CA ASN A 130 2.02 -3.70 2.49
C ASN A 130 2.49 -5.13 2.22
N VAL A 131 2.81 -5.86 3.28
CA VAL A 131 3.22 -7.27 3.20
C VAL A 131 2.39 -8.16 4.11
N ALA A 132 2.26 -9.42 3.73
CA ALA A 132 1.73 -10.48 4.59
C ALA A 132 2.60 -11.73 4.49
N LEU A 133 2.80 -12.45 5.59
CA LEU A 133 3.55 -13.69 5.64
C LEU A 133 2.61 -14.85 5.96
N TYR A 134 2.79 -15.98 5.25
CA TYR A 134 1.97 -17.19 5.40
C TYR A 134 2.71 -18.25 6.20
N ASP A 135 2.11 -18.74 7.27
CA ASP A 135 2.72 -19.76 8.15
C ASP A 135 2.41 -21.22 7.72
N GLY A 136 1.59 -21.40 6.69
CA GLY A 136 1.06 -22.70 6.29
C GLY A 136 -0.43 -22.86 6.53
N GLN A 137 -1.04 -21.97 7.33
CA GLN A 137 -2.46 -21.99 7.66
C GLN A 137 -3.14 -20.64 7.37
N GLN A 138 -2.51 -19.53 7.74
CA GLN A 138 -3.11 -18.20 7.59
C GLN A 138 -2.09 -17.10 7.29
N TRP A 139 -2.60 -15.94 6.86
CA TRP A 139 -1.79 -14.78 6.51
C TRP A 139 -1.71 -13.76 7.64
N PHE A 140 -0.49 -13.36 7.99
CA PHE A 140 -0.22 -12.32 8.98
C PHE A 140 0.38 -11.09 8.34
N THR A 141 -0.08 -9.91 8.70
CA THR A 141 0.55 -8.64 8.29
C THR A 141 1.20 -7.96 9.49
N PRO A 142 2.33 -7.25 9.33
CA PRO A 142 2.94 -6.52 10.43
C PRO A 142 1.94 -5.57 11.11
N SER A 143 1.88 -5.60 12.43
CA SER A 143 1.01 -4.71 13.23
C SER A 143 1.48 -3.26 13.25
N THR A 144 2.68 -2.98 12.74
CA THR A 144 3.30 -1.65 12.71
C THR A 144 3.74 -1.29 11.28
N PRO A 145 2.82 -1.22 10.30
CA PRO A 145 3.18 -0.76 8.96
C PRO A 145 3.65 0.70 8.99
N LEU A 146 4.38 1.12 7.98
CA LEU A 146 4.62 2.54 7.69
C LEU A 146 3.31 3.22 7.27
N LEU A 147 2.55 2.57 6.37
CA LEU A 147 1.26 3.07 5.88
C LEU A 147 0.15 2.03 6.07
N PRO A 148 -0.94 2.34 6.81
CA PRO A 148 -2.13 1.50 6.83
C PRO A 148 -2.83 1.55 5.46
N GLY A 149 -2.49 0.61 4.57
CA GLY A 149 -3.04 0.56 3.22
C GLY A 149 -4.52 0.20 3.17
N THR A 150 -5.22 0.66 2.13
CA THR A 150 -6.66 0.40 1.93
C THR A 150 -6.97 -1.08 1.70
N MET A 151 -6.15 -1.75 0.88
CA MET A 151 -6.27 -3.20 0.70
C MET A 151 -6.02 -3.94 2.03
N ARG A 152 -5.00 -3.53 2.80
CA ARG A 152 -4.69 -4.09 4.13
C ARG A 152 -5.88 -3.99 5.06
N GLN A 153 -6.45 -2.79 5.22
CA GLN A 153 -7.63 -2.58 6.07
C GLN A 153 -8.80 -3.46 5.61
N SER A 154 -9.08 -3.50 4.31
CA SER A 154 -10.20 -4.30 3.78
C SER A 154 -10.05 -5.81 4.04
N LEU A 155 -8.82 -6.31 4.07
CA LEU A 155 -8.53 -7.72 4.34
C LEU A 155 -8.58 -8.05 5.83
N LEU A 156 -8.19 -7.10 6.68
CA LEU A 156 -8.33 -7.20 8.14
C LEU A 156 -9.81 -7.24 8.54
N ASP A 157 -10.62 -6.33 8.00
CA ASP A 157 -12.05 -6.24 8.31
C ASP A 157 -12.82 -7.49 7.84
N LYS A 158 -12.33 -8.16 6.79
CA LYS A 158 -12.84 -9.44 6.31
C LYS A 158 -12.32 -10.66 7.09
N GLY A 159 -11.40 -10.49 8.03
CA GLY A 159 -10.75 -11.58 8.76
C GLY A 159 -9.80 -12.45 7.92
N ILE A 160 -9.40 -11.98 6.73
CA ILE A 160 -8.47 -12.70 5.84
C ILE A 160 -7.02 -12.50 6.29
N LEU A 161 -6.71 -11.32 6.83
CA LEU A 161 -5.43 -11.01 7.46
C LEU A 161 -5.60 -10.94 8.98
N GLN A 162 -4.54 -11.33 9.70
CA GLN A 162 -4.39 -11.01 11.12
C GLN A 162 -3.15 -10.15 11.34
N GLU A 163 -3.26 -9.13 12.20
CA GLU A 163 -2.10 -8.34 12.60
C GLU A 163 -1.21 -9.14 13.56
N ARG A 164 0.11 -9.02 13.37
CA ARG A 164 1.10 -9.63 14.26
C ARG A 164 2.35 -8.75 14.33
N LYS A 165 3.01 -8.71 15.49
CA LYS A 165 4.39 -8.20 15.57
C LYS A 165 5.31 -9.25 14.92
N ILE A 166 5.92 -8.91 13.79
CA ILE A 166 6.76 -9.83 13.03
C ILE A 166 8.19 -9.30 13.06
N LEU A 167 9.07 -10.00 13.78
CA LEU A 167 10.48 -9.69 13.84
C LEU A 167 11.19 -10.26 12.60
N VAL A 168 12.35 -9.69 12.26
CA VAL A 168 13.23 -10.27 11.23
C VAL A 168 13.58 -11.72 11.55
N SER A 169 13.81 -12.04 12.82
CA SER A 169 14.09 -13.41 13.29
C SER A 169 12.94 -14.39 13.08
N ASP A 170 11.73 -13.90 12.86
CA ASP A 170 10.55 -14.75 12.66
C ASP A 170 10.38 -15.19 11.21
N ILE A 171 11.06 -14.54 10.25
CA ILE A 171 10.95 -14.85 8.81
C ILE A 171 11.06 -16.36 8.51
N PRO A 172 12.00 -17.12 9.09
CA PRO A 172 12.12 -18.57 8.82
C PRO A 172 10.92 -19.41 9.27
N GLN A 173 10.03 -18.88 10.12
CA GLN A 173 8.81 -19.56 10.57
C GLN A 173 7.69 -19.52 9.52
N TYR A 174 7.84 -18.69 8.49
CA TYR A 174 6.86 -18.53 7.42
C TYR A 174 7.34 -19.22 6.14
N GLN A 175 6.39 -19.59 5.28
CA GLN A 175 6.69 -20.24 4.00
C GLN A 175 6.84 -19.22 2.87
N GLN A 176 5.96 -18.21 2.88
CA GLN A 176 5.82 -17.25 1.78
C GLN A 176 5.53 -15.85 2.30
N ILE A 177 5.89 -14.85 1.51
CA ILE A 177 5.52 -13.45 1.68
C ILE A 177 4.71 -12.99 0.48
N SER A 178 3.60 -12.31 0.71
CA SER A 178 2.79 -11.66 -0.30
C SER A 178 2.93 -10.14 -0.25
N LEU A 179 3.09 -9.52 -1.41
CA LEU A 179 3.16 -8.07 -1.58
C LEU A 179 1.85 -7.58 -2.18
N PHE A 180 1.15 -6.69 -1.49
CA PHE A 180 -0.17 -6.25 -1.93
C PHE A 180 -0.39 -4.77 -1.65
N ASN A 181 -1.23 -4.16 -2.49
CA ASN A 181 -1.70 -2.78 -2.33
C ASN A 181 -3.04 -2.63 -3.05
N ALA A 182 -3.50 -1.40 -3.30
CA ALA A 182 -4.76 -1.18 -4.02
C ALA A 182 -4.79 -1.75 -5.45
N MET A 183 -3.62 -1.91 -6.09
CA MET A 183 -3.48 -2.41 -7.45
C MET A 183 -3.17 -3.90 -7.54
N MET A 184 -2.72 -4.52 -6.45
CA MET A 184 -2.28 -5.92 -6.40
C MET A 184 -2.94 -6.63 -5.21
N GLU A 185 -3.66 -7.71 -5.47
CA GLU A 185 -4.38 -8.45 -4.43
C GLU A 185 -3.43 -9.32 -3.58
N LEU A 186 -3.89 -9.68 -2.38
CA LEU A 186 -3.20 -10.69 -1.56
C LEU A 186 -3.14 -12.01 -2.33
N GLY A 187 -1.96 -12.61 -2.40
CA GLY A 187 -1.73 -13.86 -3.15
C GLY A 187 -1.41 -13.67 -4.64
N GLU A 188 -1.52 -12.47 -5.20
CA GLU A 188 -1.16 -12.21 -6.61
C GLU A 188 0.36 -12.11 -6.79
N VAL A 189 1.05 -11.52 -5.80
CA VAL A 189 2.50 -11.40 -5.75
C VAL A 189 2.97 -12.19 -4.54
N VAL A 190 3.56 -13.36 -4.77
CA VAL A 190 4.00 -14.24 -3.69
C VAL A 190 5.41 -14.70 -3.96
N LEU A 191 6.24 -14.62 -2.93
CA LEU A 191 7.63 -15.04 -2.95
C LEU A 191 7.86 -16.06 -1.84
N PRO A 192 8.66 -17.11 -2.06
CA PRO A 192 9.21 -17.90 -0.97
C PRO A 192 10.02 -17.00 -0.03
N VAL A 193 9.96 -17.23 1.29
CA VAL A 193 10.74 -16.40 2.25
C VAL A 193 12.25 -16.48 2.02
N LYS A 194 12.75 -17.56 1.41
CA LYS A 194 14.17 -17.70 0.99
C LYS A 194 14.61 -16.67 -0.06
N ASN A 195 13.67 -15.95 -0.68
CA ASN A 195 13.95 -14.87 -1.62
C ASN A 195 14.05 -13.50 -0.92
N ILE A 196 14.03 -13.47 0.42
CA ILE A 196 14.34 -12.30 1.23
C ILE A 196 15.83 -12.37 1.60
N LEU A 197 16.59 -11.35 1.21
CA LEU A 197 18.05 -11.28 1.24
C LEU A 197 18.56 -10.12 2.09
#